data_AF-A0A8T4BHX2-F1
#
_entry.id   AF-A0A8T4BHX2-F1
#
_cell.length_a   1.000
_cell.length_b   1.000
_cell.length_c   1.000
_cell.angle_alpha   90.00
_cell.angle_beta   90.00
_cell.angle_gamma   90.00
#
_symmetry.space_group_name_H-M   'P 1'
#
loop_
_entity.id
_entity.type
_entity.pdbx_description
1 polymer ?
#
loop_
_entity_poly.entity_id
_entity_poly.type
_entity_poly.pdbx_seq_one_letter_code
_entity_poly.pdbx_strand_id
1 'polypeptide(L)' 'MLMPPTPSHWTPQEEDAFITNLEAGYVPQELTKVHERTADELTMKIIDLFSKGEVVVLSAATFDALLRRSSQ' A
#
# COMPACT_ATOMS: atom_id res chain seq x y z
N MET A 1 -10.42 4.31 -25.79
CA MET A 1 -9.22 4.42 -24.94
C MET A 1 -9.69 4.87 -23.57
N LEU A 2 -9.56 4.04 -22.53
CA LEU A 2 -9.82 4.47 -21.16
C LEU A 2 -8.68 5.40 -20.77
N MET A 3 -8.97 6.67 -20.50
CA MET A 3 -7.99 7.58 -19.92
C MET A 3 -7.56 6.98 -18.57
N PRO A 4 -6.26 6.91 -18.26
CA PRO A 4 -5.84 6.54 -16.93
C PRO A 4 -6.48 7.53 -15.95
N PRO A 5 -7.07 7.06 -14.84
CA PRO A 5 -7.64 7.96 -13.84
C PRO A 5 -6.55 8.95 -13.41
N THR A 6 -6.89 10.24 -13.40
CA THR A 6 -6.02 11.29 -12.91
C THR A 6 -5.52 10.88 -11.53
N PRO A 7 -4.19 10.90 -11.25
CA PRO A 7 -3.70 10.52 -9.95
C PRO A 7 -4.40 11.38 -8.88
N SER A 8 -5.16 10.73 -8.00
CA SER A 8 -5.73 11.42 -6.84
C SER A 8 -4.59 12.10 -6.09
N HIS A 9 -4.70 13.40 -5.85
CA HIS A 9 -3.65 14.18 -5.21
C HIS A 9 -3.58 13.79 -3.73
N TRP A 10 -2.57 12.98 -3.37
CA TRP A 10 -2.28 12.64 -1.97
C TRP A 10 -1.51 13.78 -1.32
N THR A 11 -1.95 14.22 -0.16
CA THR A 11 -1.13 15.03 0.75
C THR A 11 -0.11 14.13 1.47
N PRO A 12 1.04 14.69 1.93
CA PRO A 12 1.99 13.92 2.74
C PRO A 12 1.35 13.28 3.98
N GLN A 13 0.41 13.97 4.64
CA GLN A 13 -0.26 13.45 5.83
C GLN A 13 -1.18 12.27 5.53
N GLU A 14 -1.92 12.29 4.42
CA GLU A 14 -2.72 11.14 3.99
C GLU A 14 -1.83 9.95 3.63
N GLU A 15 -0.70 10.21 2.99
CA GLU A 15 0.27 9.19 2.61
C GLU A 15 0.90 8.52 3.84
N ASP A 16 1.36 9.30 4.81
CA ASP A 16 1.89 8.80 6.09
C ASP A 16 0.86 7.96 6.84
N ALA A 17 -0.40 8.42 6.89
CA ALA A 17 -1.48 7.68 7.51
C ALA A 17 -1.78 6.36 6.77
N PHE A 18 -1.69 6.36 5.45
CA PHE A 18 -1.89 5.15 4.66
C PHE A 18 -0.76 4.15 4.87
N ILE A 19 0.51 4.59 4.85
CA ILE A 19 1.67 3.75 5.14
C ILE A 19 1.56 3.12 6.53
N THR A 20 1.21 3.92 7.55
CA THR A 20 1.00 3.43 8.92
C THR A 20 -0.03 2.29 8.98
N ASN A 21 -1.11 2.38 8.19
CA ASN A 21 -2.11 1.32 8.13
C ASN A 21 -1.58 0.06 7.40
N LEU A 22 -0.77 0.23 6.35
CA LEU A 22 -0.14 -0.91 5.67
C LEU A 22 0.84 -1.64 6.59
N GLU A 23 1.61 -0.90 7.40
CA GLU A 23 2.53 -1.45 8.41
C GLU A 23 1.78 -2.22 9.51
N ALA A 24 0.59 -1.77 9.87
CA ALA A 24 -0.30 -2.49 10.78
C ALA A 24 -0.94 -3.75 10.16
N GLY A 25 -0.72 -4.00 8.86
CA GLY A 25 -1.14 -5.21 8.15
C GLY A 25 -2.52 -5.11 7.48
N TYR A 26 -3.13 -3.92 7.42
CA TYR A 26 -4.43 -3.75 6.76
C TYR A 26 -4.30 -3.82 5.23
N VAL A 27 -5.26 -4.47 4.58
CA VAL A 27 -5.33 -4.54 3.12
C VAL A 27 -6.18 -3.40 2.55
N PRO A 28 -5.97 -2.97 1.27
CA PRO A 28 -6.72 -1.88 0.66
C PRO A 28 -8.24 -1.96 0.79
N GLN A 29 -8.81 -3.17 0.73
CA GLN A 29 -10.25 -3.38 0.86
C GLN A 29 -10.80 -2.93 2.23
N GLU A 30 -10.00 -3.07 3.29
CA GLU A 30 -10.35 -2.69 4.66
C GLU A 30 -10.24 -1.18 4.90
N LEU A 31 -9.44 -0.50 4.08
CA LEU A 31 -9.05 0.91 4.26
C LEU A 31 -9.92 1.89 3.46
N THR A 32 -10.81 1.40 2.61
CA THR A 32 -11.62 2.23 1.70
C THR A 32 -12.44 3.31 2.42
N LYS A 33 -13.02 2.96 3.58
CA LYS A 33 -13.81 3.90 4.40
C LYS A 33 -12.93 4.89 5.17
N VAL A 34 -11.73 4.49 5.57
CA VAL A 34 -10.82 5.31 6.39
C VAL A 34 -10.18 6.40 5.54
N HIS A 35 -9.85 6.07 4.29
CA HIS A 35 -9.16 6.97 3.35
C HIS A 35 -10.10 7.64 2.34
N GLU A 36 -11.41 7.36 2.44
CA GLU A 36 -12.45 7.85 1.54
C GLU A 36 -12.11 7.61 0.05
N ARG A 37 -11.49 6.46 -0.25
CA ARG A 37 -10.98 6.09 -1.56
C ARG A 37 -11.40 4.67 -1.91
N THR A 38 -11.49 4.38 -3.20
CA THR A 38 -11.77 3.04 -3.69
C THR A 38 -10.57 2.12 -3.46
N ALA A 39 -10.81 0.80 -3.40
CA ALA A 39 -9.73 -0.17 -3.27
C ALA A 39 -8.72 -0.06 -4.42
N ASP A 40 -9.19 0.22 -5.64
CA ASP A 40 -8.33 0.40 -6.82
C ASP A 40 -7.41 1.63 -6.68
N GLU A 41 -7.93 2.76 -6.19
CA GLU A 41 -7.11 3.96 -5.93
C GLU A 41 -6.05 3.71 -4.86
N LEU A 42 -6.41 2.96 -3.80
CA LEU A 42 -5.47 2.57 -2.75
C LEU A 42 -4.41 1.58 -3.28
N THR A 43 -4.79 0.63 -4.12
CA THR A 43 -3.86 -0.28 -4.80
C THR A 43 -2.92 0.48 -5.73
N MET A 44 -3.43 1.43 -6.52
CA MET A 44 -2.59 2.29 -7.35
C MET A 44 -1.61 3.11 -6.51
N LYS A 45 -2.01 3.56 -5.32
CA LYS A 45 -1.08 4.21 -4.39
C LYS A 45 0.02 3.29 -3.89
N ILE A 46 -0.28 2.04 -3.56
CA ILE A 46 0.74 1.05 -3.18
C ILE A 46 1.76 0.85 -4.31
N ILE A 47 1.29 0.78 -5.55
CA ILE A 47 2.16 0.65 -6.74
C ILE A 47 3.07 1.89 -6.88
N ASP A 48 2.52 3.09 -6.71
CA ASP A 48 3.29 4.34 -6.72
C ASP A 48 4.37 4.36 -5.63
N LEU A 49 4.00 4.05 -4.38
CA LEU A 49 4.93 3.99 -3.25
C LEU A 49 6.04 2.94 -3.47
N PHE A 50 5.68 1.76 -3.97
CA PHE A 50 6.64 0.71 -4.32
C PHE A 50 7.61 1.17 -5.41
N SER A 51 7.11 1.86 -6.44
CA SER A 51 7.95 2.36 -7.53
C SER A 51 8.97 3.41 -7.09
N LYS A 52 8.68 4.13 -5.99
CA LYS A 52 9.57 5.10 -5.35
C LYS A 52 10.53 4.47 -4.33
N GLY A 53 10.31 3.20 -3.97
CA GLY A 53 11.09 2.51 -2.95
C GLY A 53 10.69 2.85 -1.50
N GLU A 54 9.53 3.49 -1.31
CA GLU A 54 9.03 3.89 0.00
C GLU A 54 8.39 2.70 0.76
N VAL A 55 7.90 1.69 0.02
CA VAL A 55 7.34 0.46 0.61
C VAL A 55 7.82 -0.78 -0.12
N VAL A 56 7.88 -1.91 0.60
CA VAL A 56 8.12 -3.24 0.02
C VAL A 56 6.87 -4.09 0.18
N VAL A 57 6.37 -4.66 -0.91
CA VAL A 57 5.22 -5.57 -0.90
C VAL A 57 5.72 -7.02 -0.92
N LEU A 58 5.34 -7.80 0.09
CA LEU A 58 5.66 -9.22 0.18
C LEU A 58 4.37 -10.03 0.23
N SER A 59 4.37 -11.19 -0.44
CA SER A 59 3.36 -12.20 -0.15
C SER A 59 3.57 -12.75 1.27
N ALA A 60 2.51 -13.22 1.92
CA ALA A 60 2.62 -13.86 3.24
C ALA A 60 3.68 -14.98 3.25
N ALA A 61 3.70 -15.82 2.22
CA ALA A 61 4.70 -16.89 2.09
C ALA A 61 6.14 -16.36 1.97
N THR A 62 6.34 -15.24 1.26
CA THR A 62 7.66 -14.60 1.13
C THR A 62 8.08 -13.95 2.46
N PHE A 63 7.14 -13.31 3.16
CA PHE A 63 7.37 -12.72 4.47
C PHE A 63 7.74 -13.79 5.50
N ASP A 64 6.99 -14.89 5.56
CA ASP A 64 7.30 -16.04 6.43
C ASP A 64 8.68 -16.65 6.11
N ALA A 65 9.05 -16.71 4.83
CA ALA A 65 10.36 -17.19 4.41
C ALA A 65 11.48 -16.22 4.78
N LEU A 66 11.23 -14.91 4.81
CA LEU A 66 12.16 -13.89 5.28
C LEU A 66 12.37 -14.01 6.79
N LEU A 67 11.29 -14.02 7.57
CA LEU A 67 11.34 -14.14 9.02
C LEU A 67 12.11 -15.38 9.47
N ARG A 68 11.85 -16.54 8.86
CA ARG A 68 12.57 -17.80 9.17
C ARG A 68 14.06 -17.74 8.90
N ARG A 69 14.50 -17.01 7.87
CA ARG A 69 15.93 -16.85 7.55
C ARG A 69 16.61 -15.83 8.44
N SER A 70 15.90 -14.79 8.86
CA SER A 70 16.43 -13.74 9.75
C SER A 70 16.60 -14.20 11.20
N SER A 71 15.89 -15.25 11.61
CA SER A 71 16.01 -15.87 12.94
C SER A 71 17.11 -16.93 13.06
N GLN A 72 17.87 -17.18 11.99
CA GLN A 72 19.04 -18.08 11.95
C GLN A 72 20.34 -17.28 12.06
#